data_AF-A0A382NN44-F1
#
_entry.id   AF-A0A382NN44-F1
#
_cell.length_a   1.000
_cell.length_b   1.000
_cell.length_c   1.000
_cell.angle_alpha   90.00
_cell.angle_beta   90.00
_cell.angle_gamma   90.00
#
_symmetry.space_group_name_H-M   'P 1'
#
loop_
_entity.id
_entity.type
_entity.pdbx_description
1 polymer ?
#
loop_
_entity_poly.entity_id
_entity_poly.type
_entity_poly.pdbx_seq_one_letter_code
_entity_poly.pdbx_strand_id
1 'polypeptide(L)' 'MTQQSCKTIRATQRTTPPLWAVLERRLIDAIDEGAPVFLEKYTRPGGSLIWMEEYPGDGVWADDLYEAFFNW' A
#
# COMPACT_ATOMS: atom_id res chain seq x y z
N MET A 1 8.62 -22.43 35.39
CA MET A 1 8.72 -21.46 34.28
C MET A 1 9.41 -22.17 33.12
N THR A 2 8.66 -22.53 32.09
CA THR A 2 9.20 -23.26 30.94
C THR A 2 9.83 -22.24 29.99
N GLN A 3 11.15 -22.30 29.82
CA GLN A 3 11.88 -21.37 28.97
C GLN A 3 11.60 -21.71 27.50
N GLN A 4 10.88 -20.84 26.79
CA GLN A 4 10.58 -21.05 25.38
C GLN A 4 11.82 -20.67 24.55
N SER A 5 12.41 -21.65 23.87
CA SER A 5 13.60 -21.47 23.04
C SER A 5 13.25 -20.76 21.72
N CYS A 6 13.95 -19.66 21.43
CA CYS A 6 13.86 -18.96 20.15
C CYS A 6 14.54 -19.77 19.03
N LYS A 7 13.81 -20.02 17.94
CA LYS A 7 14.33 -20.76 16.77
C LYS A 7 14.99 -19.79 15.80
N THR A 8 16.18 -20.16 15.32
CA THR A 8 16.89 -19.40 14.26
C THR A 8 16.72 -20.12 12.93
N ILE A 9 16.31 -19.38 11.88
CA ILE A 9 16.22 -19.87 10.51
C ILE A 9 17.24 -19.09 9.66
N ARG A 10 17.91 -19.79 8.74
CA ARG A 10 18.89 -19.20 7.82
C ARG A 10 18.63 -19.74 6.41
N ALA A 11 18.58 -18.84 5.43
CA ALA A 11 18.59 -19.22 4.02
C ALA A 11 19.97 -19.84 3.67
N THR A 12 19.97 -21.04 3.11
CA THR A 12 21.19 -21.79 2.75
C THR A 12 21.48 -21.78 1.25
N GLN A 13 20.50 -21.36 0.43
CA GLN A 13 20.59 -21.42 -1.02
C GLN A 13 19.91 -20.20 -1.65
N ARG A 14 20.51 -19.70 -2.74
CA ARG A 14 19.88 -18.74 -3.64
C ARG A 14 19.24 -19.48 -4.81
N THR A 15 18.07 -19.04 -5.21
CA THR A 15 17.35 -19.57 -6.36
C THR A 15 17.00 -18.45 -7.33
N THR A 16 16.71 -18.81 -8.57
CA THR A 16 16.09 -17.87 -9.51
C THR A 16 14.71 -17.49 -8.97
N PRO A 17 14.36 -16.20 -8.90
CA PRO A 17 13.03 -15.79 -8.48
C PRO A 17 11.97 -16.47 -9.34
N PRO A 18 10.92 -17.05 -8.74
CA PRO A 18 9.80 -17.58 -9.51
C PRO A 18 9.11 -16.43 -10.25
N LEU A 19 8.43 -16.76 -11.35
CA LEU A 19 7.80 -15.76 -12.22
C LEU A 19 6.87 -14.82 -11.44
N TRP A 20 6.09 -15.33 -10.49
CA TRP A 20 5.18 -14.51 -9.68
C TRP A 20 5.92 -13.40 -8.92
N ALA A 21 7.13 -13.66 -8.41
CA ALA A 21 7.90 -12.68 -7.66
C ALA A 21 8.43 -11.56 -8.56
N VAL A 22 8.77 -11.90 -9.81
CA VAL A 22 9.17 -10.91 -10.82
C VAL A 22 7.97 -10.05 -11.23
N LEU A 23 6.81 -10.66 -11.40
CA LEU A 23 5.58 -9.94 -11.75
C LEU A 23 5.11 -9.04 -10.60
N GLU A 24 5.20 -9.50 -9.35
CA GLU A 24 4.90 -8.70 -8.17
C GLU A 24 5.78 -7.44 -8.12
N ARG A 25 7.07 -7.57 -8.42
CA ARG A 25 7.95 -6.40 -8.45
C ARG A 25 7.53 -5.38 -9.51
N ARG A 26 7.14 -5.86 -10.70
CA ARG A 26 6.63 -5.00 -11.77
C ARG A 26 5.29 -4.34 -11.42
N LEU A 27 4.44 -5.04 -10.67
CA LEU A 27 3.20 -4.48 -10.17
C LEU A 27 3.47 -3.32 -9.22
N ILE A 28 4.39 -3.51 -8.26
CA ILE A 28 4.83 -2.43 -7.36
C ILE A 28 5.37 -1.25 -8.15
N ASP A 29 6.28 -1.48 -9.10
CA ASP A 29 6.84 -0.41 -9.93
C ASP A 29 5.72 0.36 -10.70
N ALA A 30 4.71 -0.35 -11.23
CA ALA A 30 3.58 0.27 -11.93
C ALA A 30 2.66 1.07 -10.99
N ILE A 31 2.50 0.62 -9.74
CA ILE A 31 1.74 1.35 -8.73
C ILE A 31 2.47 2.63 -8.32
N ASP A 32 3.78 2.56 -8.10
CA ASP A 32 4.63 3.72 -7.78
C ASP A 32 4.58 4.77 -8.91
N GLU A 33 4.57 4.32 -10.17
CA GLU A 33 4.41 5.21 -11.33
C GLU A 33 3.02 5.85 -11.41
N GLY A 34 1.97 5.16 -10.94
CA GLY A 34 0.59 5.66 -10.94
C GLY A 34 0.31 6.68 -9.83
N ALA A 35 1.02 6.60 -8.70
CA ALA A 35 0.78 7.44 -7.54
C ALA A 35 0.90 8.96 -7.83
N PRO A 36 1.93 9.47 -8.52
CA PRO A 36 2.01 10.89 -8.88
C PRO A 36 0.83 11.37 -9.73
N VAL A 37 0.34 10.54 -10.65
CA VAL A 37 -0.80 10.88 -11.52
C VAL A 37 -2.09 10.98 -10.70
N PHE A 38 -2.27 10.09 -9.74
CA PHE A 38 -3.39 10.17 -8.80
C PHE A 38 -3.33 11.44 -7.96
N LEU A 39 -2.16 11.72 -7.36
CA LEU A 39 -1.95 12.90 -6.53
C LEU A 39 -2.23 14.20 -7.29
N GLU A 40 -1.69 14.35 -8.50
CA GLU A 40 -1.92 15.54 -9.33
C GLU A 40 -3.41 15.75 -9.62
N LYS A 41 -4.15 14.67 -9.86
CA LYS A 41 -5.56 14.74 -10.28
C LYS A 41 -6.54 14.90 -9.13
N TYR A 42 -6.25 14.30 -7.97
CA TYR A 42 -7.20 14.15 -6.87
C TYR A 42 -6.79 14.89 -5.59
N THR A 43 -5.71 15.67 -5.60
CA THR A 43 -5.35 16.51 -4.45
C THR A 43 -5.28 17.99 -4.81
N ARG A 44 -5.53 18.85 -3.81
CA ARG A 44 -5.33 20.30 -3.90
C ARG A 44 -3.84 20.62 -3.75
N PRO A 45 -3.41 21.83 -4.14
CA PRO A 45 -2.12 22.36 -3.73
C PRO A 45 -1.98 22.26 -2.19
N GLY A 46 -1.02 21.46 -1.71
CA GLY A 46 -0.87 21.13 -0.29
C GLY A 46 -1.19 19.68 0.09
N GLY A 47 -1.68 18.86 -0.84
CA GLY A 47 -1.82 17.40 -0.69
C GLY A 47 -3.12 16.92 -0.04
N SER A 48 -4.05 17.82 0.28
CA SER A 48 -5.39 17.43 0.75
C SER A 48 -6.21 16.85 -0.41
N LEU A 49 -6.93 15.75 -0.18
CA LEU A 49 -7.82 15.16 -1.19
C LEU A 49 -8.88 16.16 -1.65
N ILE A 50 -9.19 16.16 -2.93
CA ILE A 50 -10.40 16.77 -3.49
C ILE A 50 -11.54 15.81 -3.17
N TRP A 51 -12.21 16.05 -2.05
CA TRP A 51 -13.29 15.21 -1.52
C TRP A 51 -14.56 16.01 -1.25
N MET A 52 -15.57 15.34 -0.72
CA MET A 52 -16.82 15.90 -0.21
C MET A 52 -16.55 16.99 0.84
N GLU A 53 -17.15 18.17 0.64
CA GLU A 53 -17.00 19.31 1.55
C GLU A 53 -17.94 19.24 2.77
N GLU A 54 -19.07 18.54 2.62
CA GLU A 54 -20.07 18.34 3.67
C GLU A 54 -20.30 16.85 3.94
N TYR A 55 -20.09 16.41 5.17
CA TYR A 55 -20.24 15.00 5.54
C TYR A 55 -21.70 14.65 5.89
N PRO A 56 -22.30 13.61 5.29
CA PRO A 56 -23.71 13.25 5.49
C PRO A 56 -24.02 12.62 6.85
N GLY A 57 -23.02 12.27 7.66
CA GLY A 57 -23.21 11.82 9.04
C GLY A 57 -23.49 10.32 9.22
N ASP A 58 -23.47 9.51 8.16
CA ASP A 58 -23.87 8.10 8.19
C ASP A 58 -22.74 7.09 8.48
N GLY A 59 -21.48 7.51 8.48
CA GLY A 59 -20.34 6.64 8.80
C GLY A 59 -19.76 5.87 7.63
N VAL A 60 -20.47 5.82 6.49
CA VAL A 60 -20.23 4.83 5.43
C VAL A 60 -19.02 5.16 4.56
N TRP A 61 -18.61 6.42 4.51
CA TRP A 61 -17.62 6.94 3.54
C TRP A 61 -16.29 7.36 4.20
N ALA A 62 -16.12 7.02 5.47
CA ALA A 62 -14.98 7.48 6.26
C ALA A 62 -13.69 6.69 5.96
N ASP A 63 -13.82 5.41 5.62
CA ASP A 63 -12.73 4.51 5.21
C ASP A 63 -12.25 4.79 3.77
N ASP A 64 -13.15 5.14 2.84
CA ASP A 64 -12.80 5.56 1.47
C ASP A 64 -11.68 6.63 1.43
N LEU A 65 -11.67 7.54 2.40
CA LEU A 65 -10.64 8.58 2.53
C LEU A 65 -9.25 7.97 2.82
N TYR A 66 -9.18 6.95 3.66
CA TYR A 66 -7.94 6.26 3.99
C TYR A 66 -7.51 5.30 2.88
N GLU A 67 -8.47 4.63 2.24
CA GLU A 67 -8.20 3.66 1.17
C GLU A 67 -7.57 4.29 -0.07
N ALA A 68 -7.79 5.59 -0.31
CA ALA A 68 -7.15 6.36 -1.38
C ALA A 68 -5.60 6.31 -1.36
N PHE A 69 -5.01 6.02 -0.20
CA PHE A 69 -3.55 6.00 0.01
C PHE A 69 -3.01 4.61 0.40
N PHE A 70 -3.86 3.58 0.46
CA PHE A 70 -3.43 2.30 1.06
C PHE A 70 -2.49 1.48 0.16
N ASN A 71 -2.54 1.69 -1.16
CA ASN A 71 -1.88 0.82 -2.12
C ASN A 71 -0.52 1.35 -2.63
N TRP A 72 -0.06 2.52 -2.18
CA TRP A 72 1.17 3.17 -2.68
C TRP A 72 1.86 4.03 -1.61
#